data_AF-A0A0B2RQP4-F1
#
_entry.id   AF-A0A0B2RQP4-F1
#
_cell.length_a   1.000
_cell.length_b   1.000
_cell.length_c   1.000
_cell.angle_alpha   90.00
_cell.angle_beta   90.00
_cell.angle_gamma   90.00
#
_symmetry.space_group_name_H-M   'P 1'
#
loop_
_entity.id
_entity.type
_entity.pdbx_description
1 polymer ?
#
loop_
_entity_poly.entity_id
_entity_poly.type
_entity_poly.pdbx_seq_one_letter_code
_entity_poly.pdbx_strand_id
1 'polypeptide(L)' 'FLSKDDDSWLWHRRIAHINMKHLNKLVYKDLVIGLPKLKFEKDRLCDACQKGKQVRVSFKSKNIVSTTQSLQLLHMDLLG' A
#
# COMPACT_ATOMS: atom_id res chain seq x y z
N PHE A 1 15.92 -4.50 -26.58
CA PHE A 1 15.86 -3.15 -25.98
C PHE A 1 14.56 -3.08 -25.19
N LEU A 2 14.62 -2.97 -23.86
CA LEU A 2 13.42 -2.86 -23.01
C LEU A 2 12.71 -1.53 -23.31
N SER A 3 11.39 -1.51 -23.22
CA SER A 3 10.61 -0.28 -23.43
C SER A 3 10.81 0.68 -22.25
N LYS A 4 10.64 2.00 -22.46
CA LYS A 4 10.76 3.00 -21.38
C LYS A 4 9.80 2.72 -20.21
N ASP A 5 8.64 2.10 -20.51
CA ASP A 5 7.65 1.73 -19.52
C ASP A 5 8.12 0.55 -18.65
N ASP A 6 8.85 -0.40 -19.23
CA ASP A 6 9.45 -1.49 -18.47
C ASP A 6 10.58 -1.03 -17.55
N ASP A 7 11.34 0.00 -17.96
CA ASP A 7 12.37 0.62 -17.12
C ASP A 7 11.76 1.34 -15.91
N SER A 8 10.65 2.06 -16.08
CA SER A 8 9.95 2.73 -14.98
C SER A 8 9.51 1.75 -13.88
N TRP A 9 8.91 0.63 -14.29
CA TRP A 9 8.47 -0.43 -13.39
C TRP A 9 9.61 -1.26 -12.80
N LEU A 10 10.76 -1.36 -13.48
CA LEU A 10 11.97 -1.92 -12.92
C LEU A 10 12.50 -1.05 -11.76
N TRP A 11 12.56 0.26 -11.94
CA TRP A 11 13.01 1.19 -10.90
C TRP A 11 12.06 1.27 -9.71
N HIS A 12 10.75 1.18 -9.95
CA HIS A 12 9.77 0.99 -8.87
C HIS A 12 10.12 -0.20 -7.97
N ARG A 13 10.47 -1.35 -8.56
CA ARG A 13 10.88 -2.54 -7.81
C ARG A 13 12.22 -2.37 -7.09
N ARG A 14 13.22 -1.77 -7.76
CA ARG A 14 14.55 -1.52 -7.18
C ARG A 14 14.51 -0.60 -5.96
N ILE A 15 13.61 0.38 -5.93
CA ILE A 15 13.47 1.35 -4.83
C ILE A 15 12.32 0.94 -3.91
N ALA A 16 12.30 -0.33 -3.52
CA ALA A 16 11.40 -0.88 -2.51
C ALA A 16 9.91 -0.55 -2.75
N HIS A 17 9.47 -0.62 -4.00
CA HIS A 17 8.06 -0.45 -4.37
C HIS A 17 7.47 0.92 -3.99
N ILE A 18 8.28 1.99 -4.00
CA ILE A 18 7.81 3.35 -3.75
C ILE A 18 6.73 3.79 -4.78
N ASN A 19 5.81 4.67 -4.36
CA ASN A 19 4.74 5.16 -5.24
C ASN A 19 5.31 5.87 -6.50
N MET A 20 4.76 5.60 -7.68
CA MET A 20 5.16 6.24 -8.94
C MET A 20 5.15 7.78 -8.88
N LYS A 21 4.15 8.37 -8.23
CA LYS A 21 4.09 9.83 -8.01
C LYS A 21 5.24 10.32 -7.13
N HIS A 22 5.71 9.51 -6.19
CA HIS A 22 6.88 9.86 -5.38
C HIS A 22 8.17 9.73 -6.19
N LEU A 23 8.31 8.71 -7.05
CA LEU A 23 9.44 8.62 -7.98
C LEU A 23 9.54 9.85 -8.90
N ASN A 24 8.41 10.31 -9.46
CA ASN A 24 8.40 11.56 -10.22
C ASN A 24 8.89 12.76 -9.40
N LYS A 25 8.49 12.87 -8.13
CA LYS A 25 8.95 13.95 -7.25
C LYS A 25 10.47 13.85 -6.99
N LEU A 26 11.00 12.65 -6.81
CA LEU A 26 12.43 12.42 -6.60
C LEU A 26 13.25 12.82 -7.83
N VAL A 27 12.81 12.44 -9.03
CA VAL A 27 13.46 12.86 -10.29
C VAL A 27 13.35 14.35 -10.51
N TYR A 28 12.15 14.92 -10.37
CA TYR A 28 11.91 16.34 -10.65
C TYR A 28 12.73 17.26 -9.74
N LYS A 29 12.92 16.86 -8.48
CA LYS A 29 13.71 17.61 -7.50
C LYS A 29 15.18 17.19 -7.42
N ASP A 30 15.62 16.27 -8.28
CA ASP A 30 16.98 15.72 -8.31
C ASP A 30 17.49 15.24 -6.94
N LEU A 31 16.62 14.54 -6.18
CA LEU A 31 16.89 14.17 -4.78
C LEU A 31 17.66 12.84 -4.63
N VAL A 32 17.86 12.10 -5.71
CA VAL A 32 18.48 10.77 -5.69
C VAL A 32 19.47 10.64 -6.83
N ILE A 33 20.73 10.41 -6.48
CA ILE A 33 21.80 10.16 -7.44
C ILE A 33 21.57 8.79 -8.10
N GLY A 34 21.69 8.74 -9.42
CA GLY A 34 21.59 7.50 -10.21
C GLY A 34 20.17 7.05 -10.56
N LEU A 35 19.14 7.77 -10.10
CA LEU A 35 17.77 7.56 -10.58
C LEU A 35 17.62 8.14 -12.00
N PRO A 36 17.16 7.37 -13.00
CA PRO A 36 17.08 7.88 -14.36
C PRO A 36 15.96 8.92 -14.49
N LYS A 37 16.17 9.88 -15.39
CA LYS A 37 15.21 10.95 -15.72
C LYS A 37 14.07 10.42 -16.61
N LEU A 38 13.27 9.52 -16.05
CA LEU A 38 12.10 8.91 -16.68
C LEU A 38 10.82 9.52 -16.12
N LYS A 39 9.73 9.41 -16.90
CA LYS A 39 8.38 9.66 -16.40
C LYS A 39 7.87 8.38 -15.72
N PHE A 40 7.39 8.48 -14.49
CA PHE A 40 6.85 7.36 -13.73
C PHE A 40 5.33 7.41 -13.74
N GLU A 41 4.70 6.62 -14.62
CA GLU A 41 3.24 6.54 -14.71
C GLU A 41 2.73 5.29 -13.99
N LYS A 42 1.52 5.40 -13.43
CA LYS A 42 0.81 4.27 -12.82
C LYS A 42 -0.25 3.77 -13.82
N ASP A 43 0.24 3.18 -14.90
CA ASP A 43 -0.53 2.57 -15.99
C ASP A 43 -1.05 1.16 -15.64
N ARG A 44 -0.40 0.48 -14.67
CA ARG A 44 -0.81 -0.84 -14.17
C ARG A 44 -0.76 -0.96 -12.64
N LEU A 45 -1.31 -2.06 -12.13
CA LEU A 45 -1.25 -2.43 -10.71
C LEU A 45 0.01 -3.25 -10.41
N CYS A 46 0.48 -3.15 -9.17
CA CYS A 46 1.53 -4.00 -8.63
C CYS A 46 0.95 -4.86 -7.51
N ASP A 47 0.88 -6.17 -7.74
CA ASP A 47 0.29 -7.12 -6.81
C ASP A 47 0.99 -7.13 -5.45
N ALA A 48 2.32 -7.01 -5.45
CA ALA A 48 3.12 -6.93 -4.22
C ALA A 48 2.77 -5.67 -3.42
N CYS A 49 2.62 -4.51 -4.09
CA CYS A 49 2.16 -3.29 -3.42
C CYS A 49 0.74 -3.44 -2.88
N GLN A 50 -0.16 -4.02 -3.67
CA GLN A 50 -1.55 -4.17 -3.28
C GLN A 50 -1.66 -5.03 -2.02
N LYS A 51 -1.00 -6.19 -1.99
CA LYS A 51 -1.01 -7.08 -0.82
C LYS A 51 -0.24 -6.51 0.36
N GLY A 52 0.91 -5.89 0.12
CA GLY A 52 1.80 -5.41 1.19
C GLY A 52 1.42 -4.05 1.77
N LYS A 53 0.67 -3.22 1.05
CA LYS A 53 0.27 -1.86 1.49
C LYS A 53 -1.24 -1.72 1.68
N GLN A 54 -1.98 -2.82 1.63
CA GLN A 54 -3.40 -2.81 1.95
C GLN A 54 -3.59 -2.47 3.43
N VAL A 55 -4.45 -1.50 3.69
CA VAL A 55 -4.88 -1.16 5.05
C VAL A 55 -6.26 -1.77 5.26
N ARG A 56 -6.48 -2.40 6.42
CA ARG A 56 -7.79 -2.91 6.80
C ARG A 56 -8.75 -1.73 6.96
N VAL A 57 -9.92 -1.80 6.34
CA VAL A 57 -10.98 -0.83 6.61
C VAL A 57 -11.40 -0.91 8.07
N SER A 58 -11.67 0.24 8.68
CA SER A 58 -12.19 0.27 10.05
C SER A 58 -13.50 -0.50 10.13
N PHE A 59 -13.67 -1.25 11.21
CA PHE A 59 -14.98 -1.84 11.51
C PHE A 59 -16.00 -0.74 11.77
N LYS A 60 -17.26 -1.00 11.42
CA LYS A 60 -18.37 -0.11 11.79
C LYS A 60 -18.45 -0.03 13.31
N SER A 61 -18.62 1.18 13.84
CA SER A 61 -18.88 1.35 15.28
C SER A 61 -20.20 0.67 15.64
N LYS A 62 -20.19 -0.03 16.78
CA LYS A 62 -21.39 -0.65 17.33
C LYS A 62 -21.89 0.22 18.48
N ASN A 63 -22.82 1.11 18.16
CA ASN A 63 -23.42 2.04 19.13
C ASN A 63 -24.62 1.44 19.88
N ILE A 64 -24.96 0.17 19.60
CA ILE A 64 -26.13 -0.52 20.17
C ILE A 64 -25.63 -1.76 20.90
N VAL A 65 -26.06 -1.91 22.15
CA VAL A 65 -25.87 -3.13 22.94
C VAL A 65 -26.70 -4.24 22.29
N SER A 66 -26.05 -5.33 21.86
CA SER A 66 -26.74 -6.45 21.20
C SER A 66 -27.34 -7.48 22.17
N THR A 67 -27.16 -7.28 23.47
CA THR A 67 -27.67 -8.15 24.51
C THR A 67 -28.86 -7.50 25.21
N THR A 68 -29.94 -8.24 25.35
CA THR A 68 -31.17 -7.85 26.04
C THR A 68 -31.26 -8.42 27.45
N GLN A 69 -30.44 -9.44 27.78
CA GLN A 69 -30.45 -10.11 29.09
C GLN A 69 -29.04 -10.33 29.63
N SER A 70 -28.95 -10.52 30.95
CA SER A 70 -27.68 -10.85 31.62
C SER A 70 -27.11 -12.16 31.10
N LEU A 71 -25.77 -12.24 30.96
CA LEU A 71 -25.03 -13.42 30.49
C LEU A 71 -25.37 -13.92 29.07
N GLN A 72 -26.10 -13.14 28.25
CA GLN A 72 -26.46 -13.53 26.88
C GLN A 72 -25.25 -13.61 25.93
N LEU A 73 -24.19 -12.86 26.21
CA LEU A 73 -22.95 -12.91 25.44
C LEU A 73 -21.76 -12.90 26.40
N LEU A 74 -20.97 -13.98 26.36
CA LEU A 74 -19.73 -14.11 27.10
C LEU A 74 -18.57 -14.12 26.09
N HIS A 75 -17.65 -13.17 26.23
CA HIS A 75 -16.40 -13.18 25.48
C HIS A 75 -15.31 -13.75 26.39
N MET A 76 -14.78 -14.91 26.03
CA MET A 76 -13.65 -15.54 26.72
C MET A 76 -12.46 -15.50 25.78
N ASP A 77 -11.35 -14.95 26.26
CA ASP A 77 -10.08 -14.99 25.54
C ASP A 77 -9.26 -16.16 26.06
N LEU A 78 -8.63 -16.90 25.15
CA LEU A 78 -7.70 -17.97 25.49
C LEU A 78 -6.30 -17.38 25.39
N LEU A 79 -5.68 -17.17 26.55
CA LEU A 79 -4.27 -16.82 26.62
C LEU A 79 -3.44 -17.98 26.05
N GLY A 80 -2.62 -17.69 25.04
CA GLY A 80 -1.60 -18.55 24.46
C GLY A 80 -0.32 -17.77 24.25
#